data_AF-A0A939I716-F1
#
_entry.id   AF-A0A939I716-F1
#
_cell.length_a   1.000
_cell.length_b   1.000
_cell.length_c   1.000
_cell.angle_alpha   90.00
_cell.angle_beta   90.00
_cell.angle_gamma   90.00
#
_symmetry.space_group_name_H-M   'P 1'
#
loop_
_entity.id
_entity.type
_entity.pdbx_description
1 polymer ?
#
loop_
_entity_poly.entity_id
_entity_poly.type
_entity_poly.pdbx_seq_one_letter_code
_entity_poly.pdbx_strand_id
1 'polypeptide(L)'
;MNKFVWGTAISVLIAVLTSNQAQAVTLTEIGDAGESLSTAQIIPSGLLPLESISGKISQATPDADIFQIFLTEGKLFSATTAINPGTLADPQLYLFDSSGKGIFANDNESSNSTQATLPIGGFSPNQSGIYYLAISGFDYYPVSAGGDIFPRFPEVSFDGVGVYSPTGAGGGSPLSEFDGLRLNGGSYTITLTGVQTSIAAVPESSFGLGILTSGFLSTAALLRKKKKQESVS
;
A
#
# COMPACT_ATOMS: atom_id res chain seq x y z
N MET A 1 -37.06 7.86 -67.96
CA MET A 1 -36.00 6.90 -67.61
C MET A 1 -34.71 7.71 -67.53
N ASN A 2 -33.94 7.85 -66.45
CA ASN A 2 -33.89 7.28 -65.10
C ASN A 2 -33.48 8.40 -64.13
N LYS A 3 -34.03 8.41 -62.91
CA LYS A 3 -33.65 9.35 -61.84
C LYS A 3 -32.48 8.75 -61.05
N PHE A 4 -31.39 9.50 -60.92
CA PHE A 4 -30.24 9.15 -60.10
C PHE A 4 -30.56 9.49 -58.63
N VAL A 5 -30.53 8.51 -57.75
CA VAL A 5 -30.74 8.69 -56.30
C VAL A 5 -29.37 8.69 -55.62
N TRP A 6 -29.02 9.78 -54.96
CA TRP A 6 -27.88 9.84 -54.04
C TRP A 6 -28.30 9.26 -52.70
N GLY A 7 -27.71 8.13 -52.31
CA GLY A 7 -27.83 7.59 -50.96
C GLY A 7 -26.73 8.17 -50.07
N THR A 8 -27.10 9.02 -49.11
CA THR A 8 -26.20 9.43 -48.02
C THR A 8 -26.08 8.30 -47.00
N ALA A 9 -24.87 7.77 -46.83
CA ALA A 9 -24.55 6.86 -45.74
C ALA A 9 -24.29 7.68 -44.46
N ILE A 10 -25.16 7.56 -43.47
CA ILE A 10 -24.90 8.05 -42.11
C ILE A 10 -24.18 6.94 -41.36
N SER A 11 -22.88 7.09 -41.15
CA SER A 11 -22.12 6.23 -40.26
C SER A 11 -22.36 6.69 -38.81
N VAL A 12 -23.15 5.93 -38.06
CA VAL A 12 -23.28 6.11 -36.61
C VAL A 12 -22.08 5.43 -35.95
N LEU A 13 -21.17 6.23 -35.38
CA LEU A 13 -20.09 5.74 -34.54
C LEU A 13 -20.60 5.67 -33.09
N ILE A 14 -20.87 4.46 -32.59
CA ILE A 14 -21.17 4.23 -31.18
C ILE A 14 -19.83 4.06 -30.45
N ALA A 15 -19.40 5.09 -29.73
CA ALA A 15 -18.31 4.97 -28.77
C ALA A 15 -18.83 4.25 -27.51
N VAL A 16 -18.49 2.98 -27.34
CA VAL A 16 -18.72 2.27 -26.08
C VAL A 16 -17.64 2.74 -25.10
N LEU A 17 -18.03 3.58 -24.15
CA LEU A 17 -17.19 3.91 -22.99
C LEU A 17 -17.26 2.74 -22.01
N THR A 18 -16.25 1.87 -22.02
CA THR A 18 -16.06 0.92 -20.93
C THR A 18 -15.42 1.65 -19.76
N SER A 19 -16.16 1.85 -18.67
CA SER A 19 -15.60 2.29 -17.40
C SER A 19 -14.79 1.15 -16.80
N ASN A 20 -13.46 1.18 -16.93
CA ASN A 20 -12.58 0.36 -16.10
C ASN A 20 -12.66 0.91 -14.67
N GLN A 21 -13.51 0.33 -13.83
CA GLN A 21 -13.39 0.56 -12.39
C GLN A 21 -12.09 -0.07 -11.94
N ALA A 22 -11.14 0.73 -11.44
CA ALA A 22 -9.94 0.22 -10.82
C ALA A 22 -10.36 -0.60 -9.59
N GLN A 23 -10.06 -1.90 -9.59
CA GLN A 23 -10.29 -2.74 -8.42
C GLN A 23 -9.32 -2.30 -7.32
N ALA A 24 -9.83 -2.11 -6.11
CA ALA A 24 -9.00 -1.86 -4.96
C ALA A 24 -8.21 -3.13 -4.63
N VAL A 25 -6.97 -2.93 -4.19
CA VAL A 25 -6.03 -4.01 -3.85
C VAL A 25 -5.99 -4.16 -2.34
N THR A 26 -5.89 -5.40 -1.86
CA THR A 26 -5.48 -5.73 -0.50
C THR A 26 -4.06 -6.28 -0.53
N LEU A 27 -3.27 -5.93 0.47
CA LEU A 27 -1.88 -6.37 0.58
C LEU A 27 -1.71 -7.25 1.82
N THR A 28 -0.98 -8.35 1.64
CA THR A 28 -0.45 -9.12 2.77
C THR A 28 1.03 -8.81 2.90
N GLU A 29 1.48 -8.61 4.13
CA GLU A 29 2.88 -8.56 4.50
C GLU A 29 3.65 -9.76 3.92
N ILE A 30 4.89 -9.52 3.47
CA ILE A 30 5.77 -10.54 2.89
C ILE A 30 7.00 -10.67 3.78
N GLY A 31 7.07 -11.76 4.54
CA GLY A 31 8.13 -11.92 5.53
C GLY A 31 7.86 -11.00 6.72
N ASP A 32 8.87 -10.24 7.10
CA ASP A 32 8.82 -9.21 8.13
C ASP A 32 8.93 -7.84 7.42
N ALA A 33 7.99 -6.93 7.67
CA ALA A 33 8.02 -5.60 7.07
C ALA A 33 9.15 -4.71 7.64
N GLY A 34 9.68 -5.09 8.80
CA GLY A 34 10.81 -4.47 9.47
C GLY A 34 10.49 -3.11 10.11
N GLU A 35 11.32 -2.74 11.09
CA GLU A 35 11.11 -1.58 11.97
C GLU A 35 11.94 -0.33 11.59
N SER A 36 12.56 -0.32 10.40
CA SER A 36 13.33 0.83 9.87
C SER A 36 12.83 1.30 8.51
N LEU A 37 13.06 2.58 8.17
CA LEU A 37 12.70 3.11 6.85
C LEU A 37 13.39 2.38 5.69
N SER A 38 14.61 1.85 5.92
CA SER A 38 15.36 1.09 4.92
C SER A 38 14.86 -0.34 4.72
N THR A 39 14.15 -0.89 5.71
CA THR A 39 13.59 -2.25 5.65
C THR A 39 12.10 -2.25 5.32
N ALA A 40 11.45 -1.07 5.39
CA ALA A 40 10.03 -0.90 5.16
C ALA A 40 9.54 -1.65 3.92
N GLN A 41 8.49 -2.45 4.08
CA GLN A 41 7.91 -3.19 2.98
C GLN A 41 7.35 -2.24 1.92
N ILE A 42 7.88 -2.38 0.70
CA ILE A 42 7.44 -1.58 -0.45
C ILE A 42 6.14 -2.16 -1.00
N ILE A 43 5.11 -1.32 -1.08
CA ILE A 43 3.85 -1.70 -1.71
C ILE A 43 4.04 -1.76 -3.23
N PRO A 44 3.54 -2.82 -3.91
CA PRO A 44 3.78 -3.02 -5.32
C PRO A 44 3.42 -1.83 -6.22
N SER A 45 4.01 -1.75 -7.41
CA SER A 45 3.65 -0.71 -8.37
C SER A 45 2.26 -0.95 -8.96
N GLY A 46 1.51 0.13 -9.23
CA GLY A 46 0.31 0.03 -10.05
C GLY A 46 -0.65 1.21 -10.01
N LEU A 47 -0.44 2.17 -9.08
CA LEU A 47 -1.37 3.30 -8.85
C LEU A 47 -2.82 2.85 -8.64
N LEU A 48 -3.02 1.64 -8.10
CA LEU A 48 -4.33 1.12 -7.76
C LEU A 48 -4.70 1.60 -6.36
N PRO A 49 -5.98 1.87 -6.08
CA PRO A 49 -6.42 2.11 -4.71
C PRO A 49 -6.01 0.94 -3.80
N LEU A 50 -5.42 1.23 -2.66
CA LEU A 50 -5.09 0.24 -1.65
C LEU A 50 -6.13 0.30 -0.54
N GLU A 51 -6.86 -0.78 -0.34
CA GLU A 51 -7.97 -0.88 0.62
C GLU A 51 -7.50 -1.37 1.99
N SER A 52 -6.56 -2.30 2.03
CA SER A 52 -6.05 -2.81 3.29
C SER A 52 -4.65 -3.39 3.22
N ILE A 53 -4.02 -3.45 4.38
CA ILE A 53 -2.76 -4.15 4.64
C ILE A 53 -3.01 -5.14 5.78
N SER A 54 -2.68 -6.40 5.60
CA SER A 54 -2.71 -7.44 6.64
C SER A 54 -1.31 -7.95 6.92
N GLY A 55 -0.97 -8.13 8.19
CA GLY A 55 0.36 -8.57 8.61
C GLY A 55 0.34 -9.21 10.00
N LYS A 56 1.52 -9.40 10.59
CA LYS A 56 1.68 -10.00 11.90
C LYS A 56 2.96 -9.57 12.61
N ILE A 57 2.78 -8.89 13.74
CA ILE A 57 3.84 -8.68 14.74
C ILE A 57 4.18 -10.01 15.42
N SER A 58 5.47 -10.33 15.50
CA SER A 58 5.95 -11.56 16.14
C SER A 58 5.55 -11.60 17.61
N GLN A 59 5.01 -12.72 18.10
CA GLN A 59 4.75 -12.89 19.54
C GLN A 59 6.03 -13.20 20.33
N ALA A 60 7.06 -13.77 19.68
CA ALA A 60 8.28 -14.20 20.36
C ALA A 60 9.28 -13.04 20.50
N THR A 61 9.29 -12.14 19.53
CA THR A 61 10.14 -10.95 19.47
C THR A 61 9.32 -9.80 18.91
N PRO A 62 8.36 -9.24 19.67
CA PRO A 62 7.53 -8.16 19.16
C PRO A 62 8.40 -7.01 18.64
N ASP A 63 8.05 -6.57 17.45
CA ASP A 63 8.67 -5.58 16.60
C ASP A 63 7.63 -4.55 16.16
N ALA A 64 8.02 -3.70 15.23
CA ALA A 64 7.13 -2.81 14.51
C ALA A 64 7.26 -3.10 13.00
N ASP A 65 6.16 -2.95 12.29
CA ASP A 65 6.11 -3.13 10.84
C ASP A 65 5.94 -1.79 10.16
N ILE A 66 6.78 -1.50 9.16
CA ILE A 66 6.71 -0.27 8.38
C ILE A 66 6.37 -0.58 6.92
N PHE A 67 5.37 0.12 6.39
CA PHE A 67 4.95 0.03 5.01
C PHE A 67 5.21 1.34 4.28
N GLN A 68 5.88 1.26 3.13
CA GLN A 68 6.05 2.39 2.22
C GLN A 68 4.80 2.55 1.35
N ILE A 69 3.98 3.56 1.67
CA ILE A 69 2.70 3.85 0.99
C ILE A 69 2.83 5.05 0.05
N PHE A 70 1.93 5.16 -0.93
CA PHE A 70 1.81 6.34 -1.77
C PHE A 70 0.53 7.11 -1.45
N LEU A 71 0.66 8.39 -1.11
CA LEU A 71 -0.47 9.29 -0.88
C LEU A 71 -0.57 10.31 -2.02
N THR A 72 -1.80 10.63 -2.42
CA THR A 72 -2.08 11.61 -3.48
C THR A 72 -2.44 12.96 -2.89
N GLU A 73 -1.85 14.03 -3.42
CA GLU A 73 -2.12 15.42 -3.05
C GLU A 73 -3.63 15.71 -2.94
N GLY A 74 -4.04 16.34 -1.85
CA GLY A 74 -5.42 16.76 -1.61
C GLY A 74 -6.41 15.62 -1.36
N LYS A 75 -5.98 14.35 -1.32
CA LYS A 75 -6.83 13.23 -0.87
C LYS A 75 -6.79 13.12 0.64
N LEU A 76 -7.94 12.82 1.23
CA LEU A 76 -8.01 12.54 2.66
C LEU A 76 -7.44 11.16 2.92
N PHE A 77 -6.53 11.08 3.88
CA PHE A 77 -5.95 9.82 4.34
C PHE A 77 -6.66 9.35 5.61
N SER A 78 -6.82 8.03 5.73
CA SER A 78 -7.12 7.37 7.02
C SER A 78 -6.53 5.97 7.05
N ALA A 79 -6.27 5.48 8.26
CA ALA A 79 -5.86 4.11 8.54
C ALA A 79 -6.49 3.63 9.85
N THR A 80 -7.16 2.49 9.84
CA THR A 80 -7.86 1.95 11.02
C THR A 80 -7.56 0.47 11.15
N THR A 81 -7.07 0.04 12.30
CA THR A 81 -6.87 -1.38 12.58
C THR A 81 -8.21 -2.09 12.77
N ALA A 82 -8.28 -3.39 12.51
CA ALA A 82 -9.43 -4.21 12.84
C ALA A 82 -9.17 -4.98 14.14
N ILE A 83 -10.05 -4.86 15.13
CA ILE A 83 -9.95 -5.59 16.40
C ILE A 83 -10.88 -6.80 16.37
N ASN A 84 -10.29 -8.00 16.36
CA ASN A 84 -10.99 -9.28 16.41
C ASN A 84 -10.34 -10.23 17.43
N PRO A 85 -11.07 -11.22 17.99
CA PRO A 85 -10.46 -12.23 18.84
C PRO A 85 -9.25 -12.91 18.16
N GLY A 86 -8.09 -12.91 18.84
CA GLY A 86 -6.86 -13.51 18.33
C GLY A 86 -6.00 -12.62 17.41
N THR A 87 -6.38 -11.35 17.21
CA THR A 87 -5.55 -10.33 16.54
C THR A 87 -4.70 -9.55 17.56
N LEU A 88 -3.81 -8.68 17.08
CA LEU A 88 -3.04 -7.75 17.89
C LEU A 88 -4.00 -6.93 18.76
N ALA A 89 -3.91 -7.11 20.08
CA ALA A 89 -4.95 -6.68 21.01
C ALA A 89 -4.99 -5.16 21.23
N ASP A 90 -3.82 -4.52 21.15
CA ASP A 90 -3.63 -3.10 21.45
C ASP A 90 -2.57 -2.54 20.49
N PRO A 91 -2.96 -2.30 19.21
CA PRO A 91 -2.06 -1.74 18.21
C PRO A 91 -1.84 -0.24 18.41
N GLN A 92 -0.77 0.27 17.81
CA GLN A 92 -0.48 1.70 17.69
C GLN A 92 -0.16 2.02 16.23
N LEU A 93 -0.70 3.11 15.68
CA LEU A 93 -0.42 3.53 14.31
C LEU A 93 0.35 4.85 14.29
N TYR A 94 1.30 4.95 13.35
CA TYR A 94 2.15 6.12 13.16
C TYR A 94 2.28 6.45 11.68
N LEU A 95 2.17 7.73 11.31
CA LEU A 95 2.44 8.21 9.96
C LEU A 95 3.70 9.07 9.94
N PHE A 96 4.58 8.80 8.98
CA PHE A 96 5.79 9.58 8.70
C PHE A 96 5.79 10.08 7.25
N ASP A 97 6.46 11.21 7.02
CA ASP A 97 6.72 11.74 5.68
C ASP A 97 7.82 10.95 4.95
N SER A 98 8.07 11.28 3.68
CA SER A 98 9.12 10.66 2.85
C SER A 98 10.54 10.73 3.44
N SER A 99 10.80 11.64 4.38
CA SER A 99 12.09 11.80 5.06
C SER A 99 12.14 11.08 6.41
N GLY A 100 11.05 10.44 6.82
CA GLY A 100 10.94 9.75 8.09
C GLY A 100 10.52 10.63 9.26
N LYS A 101 10.14 11.90 9.05
CA LYS A 101 9.65 12.74 10.14
C LYS A 101 8.21 12.38 10.47
N GLY A 102 7.90 12.32 11.77
CA GLY A 102 6.54 12.04 12.22
C GLY A 102 5.54 13.10 11.72
N ILE A 103 4.33 12.67 11.42
CA ILE A 103 3.20 13.56 11.06
C ILE A 103 2.15 13.47 12.14
N PHE A 104 1.67 12.26 12.43
CA PHE A 104 0.77 12.01 13.57
C PHE A 104 0.69 10.53 13.92
N ALA A 105 0.20 10.25 15.12
CA ALA A 105 0.04 8.91 15.67
C ALA A 105 -1.29 8.76 16.43
N ASN A 106 -1.75 7.54 16.60
CA ASN A 106 -2.87 7.22 17.50
C ASN A 106 -2.87 5.72 17.87
N ASP A 107 -3.23 5.41 19.11
CA ASP A 107 -3.43 4.06 19.65
C ASP A 107 -4.91 3.69 19.81
N ASN A 108 -5.78 4.65 20.11
CA ASN A 108 -7.19 4.40 20.44
C ASN A 108 -8.17 5.25 19.60
N GLU A 109 -9.14 4.61 18.97
CA GLU A 109 -10.22 5.26 18.22
C GLU A 109 -11.16 6.05 19.12
N SER A 110 -11.39 5.52 20.33
CA SER A 110 -12.28 6.12 21.33
C SER A 110 -11.93 5.63 22.72
N SER A 111 -12.58 6.21 23.73
CA SER A 111 -12.24 5.95 25.12
C SER A 111 -12.69 4.58 25.63
N ASN A 112 -13.08 3.66 24.77
CA ASN A 112 -13.48 2.30 25.14
C ASN A 112 -12.99 1.28 24.10
N SER A 113 -12.01 1.67 23.27
CA SER A 113 -11.54 0.90 22.13
C SER A 113 -10.02 0.99 22.04
N THR A 114 -9.34 -0.15 21.99
CA THR A 114 -7.91 -0.27 21.67
C THR A 114 -7.65 -0.24 20.16
N GLN A 115 -8.66 0.10 19.37
CA GLN A 115 -8.54 0.16 17.92
C GLN A 115 -7.74 1.39 17.50
N ALA A 116 -6.47 1.23 17.13
CA ALA A 116 -5.72 2.34 16.54
C ALA A 116 -6.37 2.88 15.26
N THR A 117 -6.62 4.19 15.24
CA THR A 117 -7.21 4.90 14.10
C THR A 117 -6.52 6.23 13.84
N LEU A 118 -5.95 6.36 12.65
CA LEU A 118 -5.61 7.62 12.02
C LEU A 118 -6.86 8.12 11.26
N PRO A 119 -7.66 9.03 11.83
CA PRO A 119 -9.03 9.29 11.35
C PRO A 119 -9.03 10.05 10.03
N ILE A 120 -10.10 9.85 9.25
CA ILE A 120 -10.33 10.63 8.04
C ILE A 120 -10.42 12.12 8.38
N GLY A 121 -9.74 12.96 7.58
CA GLY A 121 -9.64 14.40 7.86
C GLY A 121 -8.54 14.77 8.85
N GLY A 122 -7.86 13.80 9.48
CA GLY A 122 -6.66 14.04 10.29
C GLY A 122 -5.46 14.50 9.44
N PHE A 123 -5.41 14.08 8.17
CA PHE A 123 -4.36 14.48 7.24
C PHE A 123 -4.79 14.44 5.78
N SER A 124 -4.26 15.40 5.01
CA SER A 124 -4.26 15.38 3.56
C SER A 124 -2.89 15.89 3.10
N PRO A 125 -2.16 15.15 2.26
CA PRO A 125 -0.85 15.56 1.82
C PRO A 125 -0.96 16.79 0.89
N ASN A 126 -0.02 17.72 1.06
CA ASN A 126 0.14 18.89 0.20
C ASN A 126 0.92 18.59 -1.09
N GLN A 127 1.50 17.39 -1.20
CA GLN A 127 2.19 16.91 -2.39
C GLN A 127 2.00 15.39 -2.50
N SER A 128 1.80 14.90 -3.72
CA SER A 128 1.74 13.45 -3.96
C SER A 128 3.13 12.84 -3.76
N GLY A 129 3.22 11.72 -3.05
CA GLY A 129 4.53 11.13 -2.76
C GLY A 129 4.51 9.92 -1.84
N ILE A 130 5.72 9.53 -1.47
CA ILE A 130 5.98 8.44 -0.54
C ILE A 130 5.77 8.91 0.90
N TYR A 131 5.10 8.06 1.67
CA TYR A 131 4.93 8.19 3.11
C TYR A 131 5.18 6.81 3.73
N TYR A 132 5.39 6.78 5.04
CA TYR A 132 5.56 5.53 5.77
C TYR A 132 4.46 5.39 6.81
N LEU A 133 3.71 4.30 6.74
CA LEU A 133 2.75 3.90 7.75
C LEU A 133 3.38 2.80 8.59
N ALA A 134 3.50 3.04 9.89
CA ALA A 134 4.01 2.05 10.82
C ALA A 134 2.90 1.56 11.75
N ILE A 135 3.02 0.30 12.17
CA ILE A 135 2.21 -0.32 13.21
C ILE A 135 3.13 -1.00 14.23
N SER A 136 2.78 -0.88 15.50
CA SER A 136 3.39 -1.65 16.59
C SER A 136 2.33 -2.15 17.57
N GLY A 137 2.73 -2.99 18.50
CA GLY A 137 1.96 -3.25 19.72
C GLY A 137 2.14 -2.13 20.76
N PHE A 138 1.22 -2.07 21.73
CA PHE A 138 1.24 -1.13 22.82
C PHE A 138 2.60 -1.03 23.52
N ASP A 139 2.95 0.20 23.85
CA ASP A 139 4.19 0.60 24.54
C ASP A 139 5.48 0.34 23.75
N TYR A 140 5.41 0.39 22.42
CA TYR A 140 6.57 0.32 21.54
C TYR A 140 6.55 1.49 20.54
N TYR A 141 7.38 2.50 20.80
CA TYR A 141 7.26 3.83 20.21
C TYR A 141 8.38 4.14 19.24
N PRO A 142 8.10 4.91 18.18
CA PRO A 142 9.13 5.44 17.31
C PRO A 142 9.94 6.53 18.03
N VAL A 143 11.26 6.39 17.97
CA VAL A 143 12.21 7.36 18.50
C VAL A 143 13.14 7.86 17.40
N SER A 144 13.71 9.04 17.64
CA SER A 144 14.81 9.59 16.86
C SER A 144 16.05 9.73 17.76
N ALA A 145 17.14 10.25 17.22
CA ALA A 145 18.32 10.63 18.00
C ALA A 145 18.03 11.61 19.16
N GLY A 146 16.90 12.35 19.12
CA GLY A 146 16.46 13.25 20.18
C GLY A 146 15.53 12.62 21.23
N GLY A 147 15.20 11.34 21.11
CA GLY A 147 14.22 10.63 21.94
C GLY A 147 12.89 10.41 21.21
N ASP A 148 11.80 10.23 21.98
CA ASP A 148 10.46 9.93 21.45
C ASP A 148 10.01 10.95 20.39
N ILE A 149 9.50 10.48 19.26
CA ILE A 149 8.97 11.35 18.18
C ILE A 149 7.60 11.92 18.59
N PHE A 150 6.73 11.06 19.12
CA PHE A 150 5.42 11.42 19.63
C PHE A 150 5.41 11.37 21.15
N PRO A 151 4.51 12.10 21.84
CA PRO A 151 4.23 11.84 23.25
C PRO A 151 3.81 10.39 23.45
N ARG A 152 4.23 9.78 24.57
CA ARG A 152 3.75 8.45 24.96
C ARG A 152 2.26 8.50 25.29
N PHE A 153 1.53 7.46 24.89
CA PHE A 153 0.10 7.40 25.13
C PHE A 153 -0.18 7.06 26.61
N PRO A 154 -1.27 7.57 27.20
CA PRO A 154 -1.55 7.34 28.61
C PRO A 154 -1.92 5.88 28.89
N GLU A 155 -1.15 5.22 29.78
CA GLU A 155 -1.24 3.78 30.07
C GLU A 155 -2.54 3.31 30.74
N VAL A 156 -3.25 4.19 31.44
CA VAL A 156 -4.33 3.79 32.38
C VAL A 156 -5.66 4.49 32.13
N SER A 157 -5.74 5.29 31.07
CA SER A 157 -6.94 6.02 30.75
C SER A 157 -7.16 5.97 29.24
N PHE A 158 -8.26 5.35 28.84
CA PHE A 158 -8.79 5.52 27.50
C PHE A 158 -9.16 6.99 27.18
N ASP A 159 -9.06 7.88 28.17
CA ASP A 159 -9.15 9.34 28.05
C ASP A 159 -8.12 9.92 27.06
N GLY A 160 -7.10 9.14 26.65
CA GLY A 160 -6.13 9.44 25.60
C GLY A 160 -6.66 9.38 24.17
N VAL A 161 -7.96 9.59 23.95
CA VAL A 161 -8.55 9.70 22.61
C VAL A 161 -7.95 10.90 21.91
N GLY A 162 -7.04 10.69 20.96
CA GLY A 162 -6.38 11.81 20.32
C GLY A 162 -5.47 11.42 19.18
N VAL A 163 -5.47 12.27 18.16
CA VAL A 163 -4.41 12.27 17.17
C VAL A 163 -3.23 13.05 17.75
N TYR A 164 -2.10 12.37 17.97
CA TYR A 164 -0.91 12.97 18.55
C TYR A 164 0.00 13.51 17.45
N SER A 165 0.37 14.79 17.56
CA SER A 165 1.42 15.40 16.74
C SER A 165 2.82 14.99 17.24
N PRO A 166 3.88 15.09 16.41
CA PRO A 166 5.25 14.72 16.78
C PRO A 166 5.87 15.78 17.70
N THR A 167 5.34 15.93 18.91
CA THR A 167 5.77 16.93 19.90
C THR A 167 6.69 16.35 20.97
N GLY A 168 7.11 15.08 20.83
CA GLY A 168 8.13 14.48 21.68
C GLY A 168 9.50 15.13 21.46
N ALA A 169 10.45 14.84 22.35
CA ALA A 169 11.80 15.44 22.30
C ALA A 169 12.53 15.15 20.97
N GLY A 170 12.20 14.03 20.32
CA GLY A 170 12.69 13.63 19.01
C GLY A 170 11.85 14.08 17.82
N GLY A 171 10.71 14.75 18.03
CA GLY A 171 9.75 15.06 16.96
C GLY A 171 10.28 15.93 15.82
N GLY A 172 11.39 16.62 16.04
CA GLY A 172 12.08 17.41 15.01
C GLY A 172 12.93 16.60 14.02
N SER A 173 13.17 15.32 14.30
CA SER A 173 14.10 14.45 13.58
C SER A 173 13.42 13.22 12.97
N PRO A 174 14.01 12.61 11.93
CA PRO A 174 13.51 11.36 11.37
C PRO A 174 13.54 10.20 12.37
N LEU A 175 12.66 9.21 12.13
CA LEU A 175 12.70 7.89 12.73
C LEU A 175 14.10 7.29 12.62
N SER A 176 14.65 6.87 13.76
CA SER A 176 15.89 6.08 13.81
C SER A 176 15.63 4.63 14.21
N GLU A 177 14.74 4.41 15.16
CA GLU A 177 14.44 3.09 15.73
C GLU A 177 13.10 3.13 16.46
N PHE A 178 12.67 1.98 16.98
CA PHE A 178 11.60 1.88 17.96
C PHE A 178 12.18 1.49 19.32
N ASP A 179 11.63 2.05 20.40
CA ASP A 179 12.01 1.76 21.78
C ASP A 179 10.77 1.58 22.66
N GLY A 180 10.89 0.75 23.69
CA GLY A 180 9.78 0.42 24.60
C GLY A 180 9.72 -1.04 25.01
N LEU A 181 8.57 -1.46 25.56
CA LEU A 181 8.44 -2.72 26.29
C LEU A 181 8.13 -3.95 25.43
N ARG A 182 7.87 -3.81 24.12
CA ARG A 182 7.66 -4.93 23.16
C ARG A 182 6.71 -6.01 23.73
N LEU A 183 5.54 -5.61 24.20
CA LEU A 183 4.71 -6.41 25.12
C LEU A 183 3.79 -7.42 24.43
N ASN A 184 3.35 -7.13 23.20
CA ASN A 184 2.32 -7.91 22.52
C ASN A 184 2.62 -8.06 21.03
N GLY A 185 2.27 -9.23 20.49
CA GLY A 185 2.27 -9.51 19.06
C GLY A 185 0.96 -10.15 18.65
N GLY A 186 0.72 -10.27 17.35
CA GLY A 186 -0.54 -10.77 16.82
C GLY A 186 -0.73 -10.40 15.35
N SER A 187 -1.66 -11.07 14.69
CA SER A 187 -2.06 -10.66 13.34
C SER A 187 -2.83 -9.36 13.40
N TYR A 188 -2.73 -8.56 12.34
CA TYR A 188 -3.49 -7.32 12.22
C TYR A 188 -4.03 -7.14 10.80
N THR A 189 -4.99 -6.26 10.65
CA THR A 189 -5.43 -5.72 9.37
C THR A 189 -5.69 -4.25 9.54
N ILE A 190 -5.16 -3.43 8.63
CA ILE A 190 -5.32 -1.99 8.58
C ILE A 190 -6.18 -1.68 7.36
N THR A 191 -7.36 -1.12 7.56
CA THR A 191 -8.21 -0.58 6.49
C THR A 191 -7.78 0.85 6.17
N LEU A 192 -7.72 1.18 4.89
CA LEU A 192 -7.10 2.41 4.37
C LEU A 192 -8.07 3.23 3.52
N THR A 193 -7.89 4.55 3.52
CA THR A 193 -8.51 5.48 2.56
C THR A 193 -7.45 6.46 2.07
N GLY A 194 -7.52 6.86 0.79
CA GLY A 194 -6.59 7.83 0.21
C GLY A 194 -5.19 7.30 -0.07
N VAL A 195 -5.00 5.97 0.00
CA VAL A 195 -3.73 5.29 -0.28
C VAL A 195 -3.79 4.62 -1.64
N GLN A 196 -2.66 4.63 -2.35
CA GLN A 196 -2.47 3.90 -3.59
C GLN A 196 -1.23 3.01 -3.53
N THR A 197 -1.23 1.97 -4.37
CA THR A 197 -0.03 1.20 -4.68
C THR A 197 1.00 2.11 -5.37
N SER A 198 2.28 1.86 -5.15
CA SER A 198 3.33 2.84 -5.47
C SER A 198 3.55 3.00 -6.99
N ILE A 199 4.41 3.95 -7.38
CA ILE A 199 4.92 4.09 -8.75
C ILE A 199 6.20 3.29 -9.00
N ALA A 200 6.80 2.73 -7.95
CA ALA A 200 8.09 2.06 -8.05
C ALA A 200 7.88 0.60 -8.44
N ALA A 201 8.38 0.22 -9.62
CA ALA A 201 8.37 -1.18 -10.04
C ALA A 201 8.99 -2.04 -8.95
N VAL A 202 8.24 -3.03 -8.44
CA VAL A 202 8.81 -4.10 -7.63
C VAL A 202 9.85 -4.79 -8.52
N PRO A 203 11.12 -4.93 -8.11
CA PRO A 203 12.03 -5.84 -8.81
C PRO A 203 11.34 -7.19 -8.80
N GLU A 204 10.98 -7.72 -9.97
CA GLU A 204 10.27 -8.99 -10.04
C GLU A 204 10.99 -10.00 -9.15
N SER A 205 10.22 -10.58 -8.23
CA SER A 205 10.71 -11.65 -7.38
C SER A 205 11.38 -12.68 -8.29
N SER A 206 12.66 -12.92 -8.06
CA SER A 206 13.44 -13.90 -8.81
C SER A 206 13.02 -15.31 -8.41
N PHE A 207 11.77 -15.68 -8.70
CA PHE A 207 11.30 -17.05 -8.72
C PHE A 207 10.89 -17.40 -10.15
N GLY A 208 11.87 -17.93 -10.88
CA GLY A 208 11.70 -19.02 -11.84
C GLY A 208 10.78 -18.80 -13.04
N LEU A 209 11.43 -18.67 -14.21
CA LEU A 209 10.93 -18.94 -15.56
C LEU A 209 9.56 -19.65 -15.68
N GLY A 210 8.63 -19.02 -16.41
CA GLY A 210 7.42 -19.70 -16.85
C GLY A 210 6.49 -18.91 -17.77
N ILE A 211 6.97 -18.06 -18.68
CA ILE A 211 6.08 -17.51 -19.73
C ILE A 211 5.83 -18.59 -20.78
N LEU A 212 4.73 -19.32 -20.64
CA LEU A 212 4.14 -20.10 -21.73
C LEU A 212 3.43 -19.12 -22.69
N THR A 213 4.12 -18.76 -23.76
CA THR A 213 3.52 -18.08 -24.90
C THR A 213 2.71 -19.08 -25.73
N SER A 214 1.39 -19.09 -25.59
CA SER A 214 0.48 -19.77 -26.52
C SER A 214 -0.45 -18.76 -27.17
N GLY A 215 0.02 -18.17 -28.27
CA GLY A 215 -0.81 -17.41 -29.20
C GLY A 215 -1.73 -18.33 -30.01
N PHE A 216 -2.96 -17.89 -30.20
CA PHE A 216 -4.01 -18.59 -30.94
C PHE A 216 -3.72 -18.67 -32.45
N LEU A 217 -4.28 -19.72 -33.06
CA LEU A 217 -4.30 -20.14 -34.46
C LEU A 217 -4.53 -19.01 -35.49
N SER A 218 -3.92 -19.14 -36.69
CA SER A 218 -4.67 -19.49 -37.92
C SER A 218 -3.80 -19.68 -39.17
N THR A 219 -4.34 -20.53 -40.02
CA THR A 219 -3.85 -21.15 -41.26
C THR A 219 -3.55 -20.18 -42.42
N ALA A 220 -2.51 -20.50 -43.20
CA ALA A 220 -2.51 -20.26 -44.65
C ALA A 220 -1.71 -21.36 -45.37
N ALA A 221 -2.43 -22.21 -46.09
CA ALA A 221 -1.88 -23.12 -47.07
C ALA A 221 -1.52 -22.36 -48.35
N LEU A 222 -0.37 -22.64 -48.95
CA LEU A 222 -0.17 -22.50 -50.40
C LEU A 222 0.92 -23.45 -50.90
N LEU A 223 0.45 -24.48 -51.59
CA LEU A 223 1.22 -25.42 -52.40
C LEU A 223 1.84 -24.70 -53.62
N ARG A 224 3.09 -25.04 -54.00
CA ARG A 224 3.45 -25.69 -55.29
C ARG A 224 4.93 -25.55 -55.67
N LYS A 225 5.60 -26.71 -55.70
CA LYS A 225 6.52 -27.25 -56.74
C LYS A 225 7.37 -26.26 -57.58
N LYS A 226 8.70 -26.45 -57.53
CA LYS A 226 9.51 -26.62 -58.76
C LYS A 226 10.80 -27.42 -58.53
N LYS A 227 11.17 -28.14 -59.59
CA LYS A 227 12.14 -29.23 -59.72
C LYS A 227 13.47 -28.68 -60.27
N LYS A 228 14.59 -29.33 -59.89
CA LYS A 228 15.82 -29.60 -60.69
C LYS A 228 16.84 -28.47 -60.98
N GLN A 229 18.05 -28.63 -60.46
CA GLN A 229 19.40 -28.41 -61.07
C GLN A 229 20.33 -29.42 -60.33
N GLU A 230 20.81 -30.54 -60.88
CA GLU A 230 21.89 -30.77 -61.86
C GLU A 230 23.23 -30.03 -61.61
N SER A 231 24.27 -30.84 -61.33
CA SER A 231 25.76 -30.69 -61.33
C SER A 231 26.38 -29.49 -60.56
N VAL A 232 27.45 -29.63 -59.77
CA VAL A 232 28.84 -30.15 -59.94
C VAL A 232 29.35 -30.42 -58.51
N SER A 233 30.04 -31.50 -58.11
CA SER A 233 31.28 -32.13 -58.61
C SER A 233 31.31 -33.62 -58.28
#